data_AF-A0A2G7HKN5-F1
#
_entry.id   AF-A0A2G7HKN5-F1
#
_cell.length_a   1.000
_cell.length_b   1.000
_cell.length_c   1.000
_cell.angle_alpha   90.00
_cell.angle_beta   90.00
_cell.angle_gamma   90.00
#
_symmetry.space_group_name_H-M   'P 1'
#
loop_
_entity.id
_entity.type
_entity.pdbx_description
1 polymer ?
#
loop_
_entity_poly.entity_id
_entity_poly.type
_entity_poly.pdbx_seq_one_letter_code
_entity_poly.pdbx_strand_id
1 'polypeptide(L)'
;MSELYSLCTEENWREAIKQCYKYNLLDINLNLLGLENILLDYSNIYVRILNVLYSIKGEHGQSIFIDNSFLDKDLRKPIDKYLQNKEIYSLSLSNAKDNYEIYKILSKTYSFERVLLAWNLKFRYKVYNYEKNIRVINLTMNRQDIKKLGIKEGKEIGLILEYMKRYKINLGLLDEENFLIDNMGEIKNAIKYKNT
;
A
#
# COMPACT_ATOMS: atom_id res chain seq x y z
N MET A 1 11.83 -5.42 -27.61
CA MET A 1 10.90 -4.52 -26.89
C MET A 1 9.52 -5.09 -27.11
N SER A 2 8.85 -5.61 -26.07
CA SER A 2 7.59 -6.35 -26.28
C SER A 2 6.48 -5.45 -26.82
N GLU A 3 5.69 -6.00 -27.73
CA GLU A 3 4.60 -5.31 -28.42
C GLU A 3 3.61 -4.67 -27.44
N LEU A 4 3.37 -5.27 -26.28
CA LEU A 4 2.44 -4.75 -25.29
C LEU A 4 2.95 -3.48 -24.58
N TYR A 5 4.27 -3.39 -24.35
CA TYR A 5 4.87 -2.15 -23.86
C TYR A 5 4.67 -1.03 -24.88
N SER A 6 4.92 -1.30 -26.16
CA SER A 6 4.69 -0.35 -27.24
C SER A 6 3.24 0.12 -27.31
N LEU A 7 2.27 -0.81 -27.20
CA LEU A 7 0.84 -0.44 -27.15
C LEU A 7 0.53 0.52 -25.99
N CYS A 8 1.18 0.36 -24.83
CA CYS A 8 1.01 1.26 -23.69
C CYS A 8 1.65 2.64 -23.89
N THR A 9 2.66 2.77 -24.76
CA THR A 9 3.28 4.06 -25.11
C THR A 9 2.40 4.92 -26.01
N GLU A 10 1.51 4.30 -26.80
CA GLU A 10 0.62 5.00 -27.74
C GLU A 10 -0.29 6.01 -27.05
N GLU A 11 -0.62 7.10 -27.74
CA GLU A 11 -1.59 8.09 -27.26
C GLU A 11 -2.97 7.44 -27.03
N ASN A 12 -3.40 6.61 -27.98
CA ASN A 12 -4.66 5.87 -27.95
C ASN A 12 -4.49 4.44 -27.40
N TRP A 13 -3.59 4.23 -26.43
CA TRP A 13 -3.29 2.90 -25.86
C TRP A 13 -4.54 2.09 -25.46
N ARG A 14 -5.58 2.75 -24.94
CA ARG A 14 -6.85 2.08 -24.55
C ARG A 14 -7.51 1.41 -25.75
N GLU A 15 -7.55 2.10 -26.88
CA GLU A 15 -8.15 1.57 -28.10
C GLU A 15 -7.29 0.45 -28.67
N ALA A 16 -5.97 0.60 -28.64
CA ALA A 16 -5.04 -0.45 -29.06
C ALA A 16 -5.25 -1.75 -28.25
N ILE A 17 -5.39 -1.64 -26.92
CA ILE A 17 -5.69 -2.78 -26.04
C ILE A 17 -7.10 -3.35 -26.28
N LYS A 18 -8.10 -2.52 -26.58
CA LYS A 18 -9.45 -2.99 -26.98
C LYS A 18 -9.42 -3.79 -28.28
N GLN A 19 -8.57 -3.42 -29.24
CA GLN A 19 -8.40 -4.22 -30.46
C GLN A 19 -7.80 -5.59 -30.11
N CYS A 20 -6.80 -5.67 -29.22
CA CYS A 20 -6.29 -6.96 -28.74
C CYS A 20 -7.40 -7.83 -28.13
N TYR A 21 -8.33 -7.24 -27.39
CA TYR A 21 -9.51 -7.96 -26.88
C TYR A 21 -10.43 -8.44 -28.02
N LYS A 22 -10.76 -7.56 -28.97
CA LYS A 22 -11.62 -7.87 -30.12
C LYS A 22 -11.09 -9.04 -30.96
N TYR A 23 -9.77 -9.14 -31.10
CA TYR A 23 -9.09 -10.21 -31.84
C TYR A 23 -8.72 -11.43 -30.98
N ASN A 24 -9.25 -11.53 -29.75
CA ASN A 24 -8.99 -12.63 -28.81
C ASN A 24 -7.50 -12.82 -28.45
N LEU A 25 -6.70 -11.76 -28.53
CA LEU A 25 -5.28 -11.76 -28.14
C LEU A 25 -5.10 -11.54 -26.63
N LEU A 26 -6.03 -10.80 -26.00
CA LEU A 26 -6.07 -10.58 -24.55
C LEU A 26 -7.51 -10.69 -24.04
N ASP A 27 -7.78 -11.59 -23.09
CA ASP A 27 -9.07 -11.60 -22.38
C ASP A 27 -9.04 -10.63 -21.19
N ILE A 28 -9.78 -9.53 -21.32
CA ILE A 28 -9.85 -8.47 -20.33
C ILE A 28 -11.30 -8.11 -19.98
N ASN A 29 -11.48 -7.53 -18.80
CA ASN A 29 -12.69 -6.84 -18.39
C ASN A 29 -12.62 -5.39 -18.85
N LEU A 30 -13.37 -5.07 -19.92
CA LEU A 30 -13.40 -3.73 -20.50
C LEU A 30 -13.89 -2.63 -19.53
N ASN A 31 -14.65 -2.98 -18.49
CA ASN A 31 -15.10 -2.02 -17.48
C ASN A 31 -13.97 -1.59 -16.53
N LEU A 32 -12.89 -2.35 -16.46
CA LEU A 32 -11.70 -2.02 -15.64
C LEU A 32 -10.62 -1.29 -16.45
N LEU A 33 -10.64 -1.44 -17.77
CA LEU A 33 -9.68 -0.80 -18.68
C LEU A 33 -9.94 0.70 -18.72
N GLY A 34 -8.91 1.49 -18.42
CA GLY A 34 -8.99 2.95 -18.33
C GLY A 34 -9.64 3.49 -17.06
N LEU A 35 -9.95 2.63 -16.09
CA LEU A 35 -10.50 3.04 -14.79
C LEU A 35 -9.50 3.96 -14.05
N GLU A 36 -9.90 5.19 -13.76
CA GLU A 36 -9.05 6.16 -13.09
C GLU A 36 -8.52 5.66 -11.74
N ASN A 37 -7.26 5.98 -11.46
CA ASN A 37 -6.62 5.69 -10.18
C ASN A 37 -6.50 6.99 -9.38
N ILE A 38 -6.84 6.94 -8.09
CA ILE A 38 -6.82 8.13 -7.22
C ILE A 38 -5.40 8.60 -6.86
N LEU A 39 -4.37 7.76 -7.07
CA LEU A 39 -3.00 8.08 -6.69
C LEU A 39 -2.18 8.69 -7.83
N LEU A 40 -2.36 8.18 -9.05
CA LEU A 40 -1.56 8.52 -10.23
C LEU A 40 -2.41 8.49 -11.48
N ASP A 41 -2.09 9.36 -12.43
CA ASP A 41 -2.75 9.40 -13.74
C ASP A 41 -2.02 8.53 -14.79
N TYR A 42 -2.56 8.54 -16.01
CA TYR A 42 -2.02 7.80 -17.15
C TYR A 42 -0.92 8.54 -17.92
N SER A 43 -0.40 9.66 -17.44
CA SER A 43 0.86 10.21 -17.98
C SER A 43 2.02 9.25 -17.71
N ASN A 44 1.93 8.47 -16.62
CA ASN A 44 2.87 7.43 -16.27
C ASN A 44 2.55 6.11 -16.99
N ILE A 45 3.45 5.66 -17.86
CA ILE A 45 3.30 4.39 -18.60
C ILE A 45 3.14 3.17 -17.69
N TYR A 46 3.78 3.14 -16.52
CA TYR A 46 3.63 2.04 -15.59
C TYR A 46 2.20 1.93 -15.05
N VAL A 47 1.50 3.06 -14.88
CA VAL A 47 0.07 3.04 -14.48
C VAL A 47 -0.80 2.47 -15.58
N ARG A 48 -0.48 2.75 -16.86
CA ARG A 48 -1.17 2.12 -18.00
C ARG A 48 -0.97 0.61 -18.01
N ILE A 49 0.29 0.16 -17.89
CA ILE A 49 0.64 -1.27 -17.83
C ILE A 49 -0.08 -1.97 -16.67
N LEU A 50 -0.07 -1.37 -15.49
CA LEU A 50 -0.76 -1.90 -14.31
C LEU A 50 -2.27 -1.95 -14.50
N ASN A 51 -2.87 -0.98 -15.21
CA ASN A 51 -4.29 -1.00 -15.49
C ASN A 51 -4.66 -2.10 -16.49
N VAL A 52 -3.83 -2.35 -17.50
CA VAL A 52 -3.99 -3.51 -18.40
C VAL A 52 -3.94 -4.80 -17.59
N LEU A 53 -2.91 -4.99 -16.76
CA LEU A 53 -2.81 -6.15 -15.86
C LEU A 53 -4.05 -6.30 -14.97
N TYR A 54 -4.49 -5.21 -14.34
CA TYR A 54 -5.66 -5.18 -13.47
C TYR A 54 -6.96 -5.57 -14.20
N SER A 55 -7.01 -5.31 -15.51
CA SER A 55 -8.16 -5.61 -16.36
C SER A 55 -8.16 -7.05 -16.88
N ILE A 56 -7.02 -7.74 -16.90
CA ILE A 56 -6.95 -9.13 -17.39
C ILE A 56 -7.77 -10.07 -16.51
N LYS A 57 -8.53 -10.97 -17.16
CA LYS A 57 -9.33 -11.97 -16.47
C LYS A 57 -8.50 -13.21 -16.13
N GLY A 58 -8.69 -13.71 -14.90
CA GLY A 58 -8.09 -14.95 -14.43
C GLY A 58 -6.59 -14.86 -14.12
N GLU A 59 -6.14 -15.69 -13.19
CA GLU A 59 -4.74 -15.74 -12.76
C GLU A 59 -3.81 -16.21 -13.88
N HIS A 60 -4.28 -17.14 -14.72
CA HIS A 60 -3.51 -17.65 -15.86
C HIS A 60 -3.17 -16.53 -16.85
N GLY A 61 -4.14 -15.67 -17.20
CA GLY A 61 -3.90 -14.53 -18.08
C GLY A 61 -2.94 -13.52 -17.47
N GLN A 62 -3.06 -13.28 -16.16
CA GLN A 62 -2.14 -12.38 -15.43
C GLN A 62 -0.71 -12.95 -15.37
N SER A 63 -0.55 -14.26 -15.17
CA SER A 63 0.77 -14.92 -15.21
C SER A 63 1.41 -14.76 -16.58
N ILE A 64 0.68 -15.08 -17.66
CA ILE A 64 1.18 -14.91 -19.03
C ILE A 64 1.64 -13.46 -19.26
N PHE A 65 0.85 -12.49 -18.82
CA PHE A 65 1.21 -11.07 -18.94
C PHE A 65 2.52 -10.71 -18.22
N ILE A 66 2.76 -11.29 -17.04
CA ILE A 66 3.95 -11.01 -16.22
C ILE A 66 5.20 -11.72 -16.74
N ASP A 67 5.01 -12.93 -17.26
CA ASP A 67 6.10 -13.76 -17.80
C ASP A 67 6.62 -13.22 -19.13
N ASN A 68 5.86 -12.34 -19.79
CA ASN A 68 6.35 -11.58 -20.93
C ASN A 68 7.46 -10.59 -20.51
N SER A 69 8.57 -10.61 -21.25
CA SER A 69 9.88 -10.02 -20.88
C SER A 69 9.98 -8.49 -20.86
N PHE A 70 8.88 -7.75 -20.75
CA PHE A 70 8.89 -6.28 -20.82
C PHE A 70 8.76 -5.55 -19.49
N LEU A 71 8.40 -6.26 -18.42
CA LEU A 71 8.34 -5.66 -17.09
C LEU A 71 9.76 -5.52 -16.55
N ASP A 72 10.17 -4.27 -16.29
CA ASP A 72 11.38 -4.02 -15.51
C ASP A 72 11.22 -4.57 -14.08
N LYS A 73 12.34 -4.88 -13.42
CA LYS A 73 12.42 -5.38 -12.05
C LYS A 73 11.64 -4.51 -11.06
N ASP A 74 11.64 -3.20 -11.28
CA ASP A 74 10.93 -2.22 -10.44
C ASP A 74 9.41 -2.34 -10.52
N LEU A 75 8.87 -2.90 -11.61
CA LEU A 75 7.45 -3.13 -11.79
C LEU A 75 7.06 -4.58 -11.50
N ARG A 76 7.93 -5.54 -11.89
CA ARG A 76 7.71 -6.97 -11.68
C ARG A 76 7.58 -7.33 -10.20
N LYS A 77 8.50 -6.85 -9.35
CA LYS A 77 8.49 -7.20 -7.92
C LYS A 77 7.23 -6.71 -7.17
N PRO A 78 6.75 -5.48 -7.37
CA PRO A 78 5.45 -5.05 -6.83
C PRO A 78 4.26 -5.86 -7.34
N ILE A 79 4.24 -6.20 -8.64
CA ILE A 79 3.16 -7.00 -9.23
C ILE A 79 3.13 -8.40 -8.63
N ASP A 80 4.27 -9.08 -8.57
CA ASP A 80 4.38 -10.44 -8.03
C ASP A 80 3.89 -10.47 -6.58
N LYS A 81 4.34 -9.51 -5.75
CA LYS A 81 3.86 -9.38 -4.37
C LYS A 81 2.36 -9.13 -4.28
N TYR A 82 1.82 -8.26 -5.12
CA TYR A 82 0.39 -7.96 -5.14
C TYR A 82 -0.43 -9.22 -5.44
N LEU A 83 -0.05 -9.98 -6.48
CA LEU A 83 -0.77 -11.18 -6.86
C LEU A 83 -0.69 -12.26 -5.77
N GLN A 84 0.51 -12.50 -5.21
CA GLN A 84 0.72 -13.48 -4.15
C GLN A 84 -0.05 -13.16 -2.86
N ASN A 85 -0.23 -11.87 -2.54
CA ASN A 85 -0.83 -11.44 -1.28
C ASN A 85 -2.23 -10.85 -1.47
N LYS A 86 -2.86 -10.99 -2.64
CA LYS A 86 -4.13 -10.34 -2.98
C LYS A 86 -5.23 -10.62 -1.96
N GLU A 87 -5.37 -11.88 -1.55
CA GLU A 87 -6.36 -12.29 -0.54
C GLU A 87 -6.00 -11.78 0.86
N ILE A 88 -4.72 -11.83 1.23
CA ILE A 88 -4.22 -11.33 2.51
C ILE A 88 -4.49 -9.83 2.63
N TYR A 89 -4.22 -9.05 1.56
CA TYR A 89 -4.56 -7.62 1.52
C TYR A 89 -6.06 -7.41 1.63
N SER A 90 -6.85 -8.19 0.90
CA SER A 90 -8.31 -8.08 0.93
C SER A 90 -8.86 -8.27 2.35
N LEU A 91 -8.43 -9.35 3.03
CA LEU A 91 -8.84 -9.66 4.39
C LEU A 91 -8.34 -8.60 5.38
N SER A 92 -7.04 -8.29 5.33
CA SER A 92 -6.40 -7.39 6.29
C SER A 92 -6.94 -5.96 6.19
N LEU A 93 -7.09 -5.43 4.96
CA LEU A 93 -7.63 -4.08 4.76
C LEU A 93 -9.12 -4.00 5.03
N SER A 94 -9.89 -5.06 4.81
CA SER A 94 -11.31 -5.10 5.19
C SER A 94 -11.47 -5.06 6.71
N ASN A 95 -10.63 -5.82 7.42
CA ASN A 95 -10.69 -5.93 8.88
C ASN A 95 -10.01 -4.77 9.62
N ALA A 96 -9.19 -3.95 8.94
CA ALA A 96 -8.51 -2.82 9.55
C ALA A 96 -9.53 -1.79 10.08
N LYS A 97 -9.58 -1.63 11.40
CA LYS A 97 -10.52 -0.77 12.15
C LYS A 97 -9.97 0.63 12.41
N ASP A 98 -8.65 0.78 12.48
CA ASP A 98 -7.99 2.05 12.76
C ASP A 98 -6.88 2.40 11.74
N ASN A 99 -6.41 3.65 11.77
CA ASN A 99 -5.40 4.16 10.84
C ASN A 99 -4.04 3.47 11.06
N TYR A 100 -3.75 3.01 12.27
CA TYR A 100 -2.51 2.32 12.59
C TYR A 100 -2.48 0.89 12.00
N GLU A 101 -3.60 0.18 11.98
CA GLU A 101 -3.72 -1.10 11.29
C GLU A 101 -3.52 -0.93 9.77
N ILE A 102 -4.12 0.12 9.19
CA ILE A 102 -3.90 0.48 7.78
C ILE A 102 -2.40 0.77 7.53
N TYR A 103 -1.76 1.56 8.41
CA TYR A 103 -0.33 1.84 8.34
C TYR A 103 0.52 0.56 8.37
N LYS A 104 0.24 -0.37 9.29
CA LYS A 104 1.00 -1.63 9.41
C LYS A 104 0.93 -2.48 8.14
N ILE A 105 -0.19 -2.45 7.44
CA ILE A 105 -0.39 -3.18 6.19
C ILE A 105 0.36 -2.46 5.05
N LEU A 106 0.05 -1.18 4.83
CA LEU A 106 0.51 -0.43 3.66
C LEU A 106 1.96 0.09 3.76
N SER A 107 2.56 0.13 4.94
CA SER A 107 3.99 0.43 5.11
C SER A 107 4.91 -0.66 4.59
N LYS A 108 4.39 -1.89 4.41
CA LYS A 108 5.14 -3.04 3.91
C LYS A 108 5.01 -3.25 2.40
N THR A 109 4.19 -2.42 1.74
CA THR A 109 3.89 -2.55 0.31
C THR A 109 4.78 -1.64 -0.54
N TYR A 110 4.89 -1.98 -1.81
CA TYR A 110 5.51 -1.10 -2.81
C TYR A 110 4.55 0.00 -3.29
N SER A 111 5.06 1.07 -3.88
CA SER A 111 4.24 2.15 -4.45
C SER A 111 3.26 1.65 -5.51
N PHE A 112 3.74 0.87 -6.48
CA PHE A 112 2.90 0.31 -7.55
C PHE A 112 1.91 -0.76 -7.06
N GLU A 113 2.24 -1.47 -5.98
CA GLU A 113 1.31 -2.37 -5.30
C GLU A 113 0.14 -1.59 -4.68
N ARG A 114 0.39 -0.40 -4.12
CA ARG A 114 -0.68 0.48 -3.64
C ARG A 114 -1.53 1.07 -4.76
N VAL A 115 -0.95 1.34 -5.93
CA VAL A 115 -1.72 1.71 -7.13
C VAL A 115 -2.71 0.60 -7.49
N LEU A 116 -2.26 -0.66 -7.54
CA LEU A 116 -3.13 -1.82 -7.80
C LEU A 116 -4.25 -1.94 -6.76
N LEU A 117 -3.92 -1.80 -5.47
CA LEU A 117 -4.91 -1.83 -4.39
C LEU A 117 -5.93 -0.68 -4.48
N ALA A 118 -5.52 0.50 -4.96
CA ALA A 118 -6.39 1.68 -5.05
C ALA A 118 -7.49 1.58 -6.12
N TRP A 119 -7.36 0.69 -7.11
CA TRP A 119 -8.46 0.41 -8.04
C TRP A 119 -9.61 -0.37 -7.40
N ASN A 120 -9.35 -1.12 -6.33
CA ASN A 120 -10.42 -1.76 -5.57
C ASN A 120 -11.21 -0.70 -4.79
N LEU A 121 -12.48 -0.49 -5.16
CA LEU A 121 -13.37 0.49 -4.55
C LEU A 121 -13.47 0.36 -3.02
N LYS A 122 -13.37 -0.87 -2.47
CA LYS A 122 -13.42 -1.11 -1.03
C LYS A 122 -12.20 -0.53 -0.30
N PHE A 123 -11.05 -0.44 -0.96
CA PHE A 123 -9.77 -0.05 -0.35
C PHE A 123 -9.27 1.32 -0.82
N ARG A 124 -9.82 1.85 -1.92
CA ARG A 124 -9.45 3.12 -2.56
C ARG A 124 -9.14 4.23 -1.55
N TYR A 125 -10.09 4.54 -0.66
CA TYR A 125 -9.93 5.63 0.30
C TYR A 125 -8.95 5.31 1.44
N LYS A 126 -8.84 4.04 1.87
CA LYS A 126 -7.83 3.62 2.86
C LYS A 126 -6.41 3.80 2.31
N VAL A 127 -6.20 3.40 1.05
CA VAL A 127 -4.91 3.57 0.38
C VAL A 127 -4.60 5.05 0.13
N TYR A 128 -5.58 5.83 -0.32
CA TYR A 128 -5.42 7.27 -0.51
C TYR A 128 -5.05 7.99 0.80
N ASN A 129 -5.78 7.72 1.88
CA ASN A 129 -5.49 8.29 3.20
C ASN A 129 -4.09 7.92 3.67
N TYR A 130 -3.65 6.68 3.42
CA TYR A 130 -2.28 6.28 3.73
C TYR A 130 -1.25 7.11 2.98
N GLU A 131 -1.37 7.22 1.65
CA GLU A 131 -0.37 7.94 0.84
C GLU A 131 -0.32 9.44 1.13
N LYS A 132 -1.46 10.08 1.39
CA LYS A 132 -1.53 11.53 1.60
C LYS A 132 -1.30 11.96 3.05
N ASN A 133 -1.80 11.18 4.01
CA ASN A 133 -1.86 11.63 5.40
C ASN A 133 -1.03 10.76 6.34
N ILE A 134 -1.14 9.43 6.26
CA ILE A 134 -0.54 8.55 7.28
C ILE A 134 0.96 8.34 7.05
N ARG A 135 1.38 8.13 5.80
CA ARG A 135 2.75 7.75 5.43
C ARG A 135 3.80 8.75 5.91
N VAL A 136 3.45 10.03 5.95
CA VAL A 136 4.35 11.13 6.34
C VAL A 136 4.42 11.35 7.85
N ILE A 137 3.53 10.74 8.63
CA ILE A 137 3.52 10.87 10.09
C ILE A 137 4.73 10.13 10.64
N ASN A 138 5.63 10.84 11.29
CA ASN A 138 6.77 10.29 12.03
C ASN A 138 6.74 10.74 13.49
N LEU A 139 7.31 9.91 14.36
CA LEU A 139 7.60 10.34 15.73
C LEU A 139 8.77 11.32 15.69
N THR A 140 8.65 12.42 16.42
CA THR A 140 9.74 13.35 16.69
C THR A 140 10.64 12.84 17.81
N MET A 141 10.06 12.13 18.78
CA MET A 141 10.78 11.49 19.87
C MET A 141 11.54 10.25 19.41
N ASN A 142 12.65 9.95 20.08
CA ASN A 142 13.47 8.79 19.76
C ASN A 142 13.86 7.99 21.03
N ARG A 143 14.72 6.98 20.85
CA ARG A 143 15.16 6.08 21.93
C ARG A 143 15.90 6.82 23.05
N GLN A 144 16.64 7.89 22.75
CA GLN A 144 17.37 8.66 23.76
C GLN A 144 16.42 9.42 24.68
N ASP A 145 15.32 9.94 24.14
CA ASP A 145 14.34 10.69 24.93
C ASP A 145 13.67 9.78 25.96
N ILE A 146 13.30 8.56 25.56
CA ILE A 146 12.77 7.55 26.49
C ILE A 146 13.81 7.14 27.54
N LYS A 147 15.10 7.06 27.18
CA LYS A 147 16.17 6.76 28.13
C LYS A 147 16.35 7.85 29.19
N LYS A 148 16.11 9.12 28.86
CA LYS A 148 16.16 10.24 29.83
C LYS A 148 15.11 10.08 30.94
N LEU A 149 14.00 9.39 30.66
CA LEU A 149 12.95 9.06 31.63
C LEU A 149 13.31 7.86 32.53
N GLY A 150 14.55 7.37 32.48
CA GLY A 150 15.04 6.28 33.33
C GLY A 150 14.78 4.87 32.80
N ILE A 151 14.17 4.73 31.61
CA ILE A 151 13.87 3.42 31.00
C ILE A 151 15.09 2.91 30.24
N LYS A 152 15.64 1.77 30.67
CA LYS A 152 16.90 1.22 30.13
C LYS A 152 16.70 0.02 29.21
N GLU A 153 15.59 -0.72 29.34
CA GLU A 153 15.37 -1.94 28.57
C GLU A 153 14.97 -1.64 27.11
N GLY A 154 15.75 -2.16 26.16
CA GLY A 154 15.53 -1.90 24.73
C GLY A 154 14.17 -2.39 24.20
N LYS A 155 13.67 -3.50 24.73
CA LYS A 155 12.35 -4.06 24.37
C LYS A 155 11.22 -3.15 24.83
N GLU A 156 11.28 -2.67 26.08
CA GLU A 156 10.32 -1.72 26.65
C GLU A 156 10.31 -0.41 25.85
N ILE A 157 11.48 0.14 25.51
CA ILE A 157 11.61 1.33 24.65
C ILE A 157 10.91 1.12 23.30
N GLY A 158 11.08 -0.06 22.68
CA GLY A 158 10.44 -0.39 21.40
C GLY A 158 8.91 -0.41 21.50
N LEU A 159 8.36 -0.98 22.58
CA LEU A 159 6.92 -1.05 22.82
C LEU A 159 6.32 0.33 23.09
N ILE A 160 7.04 1.20 23.81
CA ILE A 160 6.63 2.60 24.05
C ILE A 160 6.59 3.37 22.73
N LEU A 161 7.63 3.28 21.89
CA LEU A 161 7.64 3.92 20.58
C LEU A 161 6.51 3.41 19.68
N GLU A 162 6.21 2.11 19.72
CA GLU A 162 5.08 1.54 18.98
C GLU A 162 3.74 2.11 19.45
N TYR A 163 3.54 2.20 20.77
CA TYR A 163 2.33 2.78 21.36
C TYR A 163 2.18 4.25 20.94
N MET A 164 3.24 5.05 21.09
CA MET A 164 3.25 6.46 20.73
C MET A 164 2.96 6.66 19.24
N LYS A 165 3.56 5.84 18.37
CA LYS A 165 3.31 5.88 16.92
C LYS A 165 1.85 5.58 16.60
N ARG A 166 1.27 4.56 17.24
CA ARG A 166 -0.15 4.22 17.10
C ARG A 166 -1.04 5.38 17.51
N TYR A 167 -0.77 5.97 18.67
CA TYR A 167 -1.56 7.10 19.19
C TYR A 167 -1.48 8.29 18.22
N LYS A 168 -0.27 8.64 17.77
CA LYS A 168 -0.06 9.74 16.81
C LYS A 168 -0.79 9.51 15.48
N ILE A 169 -0.72 8.31 14.91
CA ILE A 169 -1.39 7.99 13.65
C ILE A 169 -2.92 8.05 13.77
N ASN A 170 -3.47 7.57 14.89
CA ASN A 170 -4.92 7.49 15.08
C ASN A 170 -5.52 8.83 15.50
N LEU A 171 -4.82 9.63 16.31
CA LEU A 171 -5.39 10.79 17.00
C LEU A 171 -4.68 12.13 16.71
N GLY A 172 -3.58 12.13 15.97
CA GLY A 172 -2.89 13.38 15.58
C GLY A 172 -2.10 14.04 16.70
N LEU A 173 -1.35 13.24 17.48
CA LEU A 173 -0.52 13.74 18.59
C LEU A 173 0.51 14.78 18.11
N LEU A 174 0.41 16.01 18.65
CA LEU A 174 1.32 17.11 18.33
C LEU A 174 2.49 17.18 19.31
N ASP A 175 2.21 17.08 20.61
CA ASP A 175 3.21 17.18 21.67
C ASP A 175 3.51 15.79 22.26
N GLU A 176 4.49 15.11 21.65
CA GLU A 176 4.83 13.74 22.01
C GLU A 176 5.49 13.61 23.39
N GLU A 177 6.28 14.60 23.79
CA GLU A 177 7.07 14.54 25.02
C GLU A 177 6.19 14.74 26.24
N ASN A 178 5.33 15.77 26.25
CA ASN A 178 4.40 15.99 27.35
C ASN A 178 3.41 14.85 27.47
N PHE A 179 2.86 14.37 26.35
CA PHE A 179 1.95 13.22 26.38
C PHE A 179 2.61 11.98 26.97
N LEU A 180 3.87 11.70 26.63
CA LEU A 180 4.60 10.56 27.16
C LEU A 180 4.79 10.66 28.68
N ILE A 181 5.16 11.84 29.18
CA ILE A 181 5.38 12.09 30.62
C ILE A 181 4.07 11.91 31.37
N ASP A 182 2.99 12.53 30.89
CA ASP A 182 1.69 12.53 31.55
C ASP A 182 1.01 11.16 31.54
N ASN A 183 1.25 10.35 30.50
CA ASN A 183 0.55 9.08 30.27
C ASN A 183 1.42 7.84 30.48
N MET A 184 2.63 7.97 31.06
CA MET A 184 3.57 6.84 31.23
C MET A 184 2.94 5.65 31.98
N GLY A 185 2.12 5.93 33.00
CA GLY A 185 1.40 4.90 33.76
C GLY A 185 0.40 4.12 32.89
N GLU A 186 -0.39 4.82 32.07
CA GLU A 186 -1.33 4.21 31.12
C GLU A 186 -0.58 3.37 30.07
N ILE A 187 0.49 3.92 29.50
CA ILE A 187 1.30 3.25 28.49
C ILE A 187 1.86 1.93 29.03
N LYS A 188 2.42 1.93 30.24
CA LYS A 188 2.95 0.72 30.88
C LYS A 188 1.86 -0.32 31.14
N ASN A 189 0.70 0.11 31.62
CA ASN A 189 -0.45 -0.78 31.81
C ASN A 189 -0.92 -1.38 30.48
N ALA A 190 -1.08 -0.56 29.44
CA ALA A 190 -1.49 -1.01 28.11
C ALA A 190 -0.50 -2.03 27.53
N ILE A 191 0.81 -1.82 27.70
CA ILE A 191 1.85 -2.75 27.26
C ILE A 191 1.78 -4.08 28.01
N LYS A 192 1.54 -4.05 29.33
CA LYS A 192 1.43 -5.25 30.17
C LYS A 192 0.28 -6.15 29.73
N TYR A 193 -0.90 -5.57 29.49
CA TYR A 193 -2.12 -6.33 29.14
C TYR A 193 -2.26 -6.67 27.65
N LYS A 194 -1.49 -6.03 26.76
CA LYS A 194 -1.45 -6.39 25.32
C LYS A 194 -0.71 -7.72 25.06
N ASN A 195 0.12 -8.18 26.00
CA ASN A 195 0.95 -9.39 25.88
C ASN A 195 0.45 -10.59 26.72
N THR A 196 -0.73 -10.48 27.33
CA THR A 196 -1.48 -11.57 27.98
C THR A 196 -2.64 -11.98 27.10
#